data_AF-A0A258DUV3-F1
#
_entry.id   AF-A0A258DUV3-F1
#
_cell.length_a   1.000
_cell.length_b   1.000
_cell.length_c   1.000
_cell.angle_alpha   90.00
_cell.angle_beta   90.00
_cell.angle_gamma   90.00
#
_symmetry.space_group_name_H-M   'P 1'
#
loop_
_entity.id
_entity.type
_entity.pdbx_description
1 polymer ?
#
loop_
_entity_poly.entity_id
_entity_poly.type
_entity_poly.pdbx_seq_one_letter_code
_entity_poly.pdbx_strand_id
1 'polypeptide(L)' 'MNTSIPIRTRHLFQELDELLISKLKSLSPEQWEFKTLAGQWTVKQVAAHLLDGNLRSISMIRDGYFGENSESISTY' A
#
# COMPACT_ATOMS: atom_id res chain seq x y z
N MET A 1 23.36 14.86 -22.96
CA MET A 1 22.28 14.25 -22.15
C MET A 1 22.82 12.93 -21.61
N ASN A 2 22.91 12.76 -20.30
CA ASN A 2 23.34 11.49 -19.70
C ASN A 2 22.20 10.49 -19.78
N THR A 3 22.27 9.55 -20.70
CA THR A 3 21.30 8.47 -20.81
C THR A 3 21.61 7.45 -19.71
N SER A 4 20.95 7.57 -18.54
CA SER A 4 21.12 6.59 -17.46
C SER A 4 20.54 5.25 -17.90
N ILE A 5 21.32 4.18 -17.79
CA ILE A 5 20.82 2.82 -17.99
C ILE A 5 19.81 2.53 -16.86
N PRO A 6 18.55 2.17 -17.17
CA PRO A 6 17.55 1.89 -16.14
C PRO A 6 17.93 0.64 -15.33
N ILE A 7 17.87 0.75 -14.01
CA ILE A 7 18.03 -0.40 -13.11
C ILE A 7 16.76 -1.24 -13.17
N ARG A 8 16.90 -2.54 -13.48
CA ARG A 8 15.78 -3.48 -13.60
C ARG A 8 15.32 -3.96 -12.22
N THR A 9 14.54 -3.19 -11.49
CA THR A 9 14.11 -3.56 -10.12
C THR A 9 12.80 -4.35 -10.04
N ARG A 10 12.08 -4.54 -11.14
CA ARG A 10 10.75 -5.18 -11.13
C ARG A 10 10.72 -6.56 -10.45
N HIS A 11 11.77 -7.36 -10.62
CA HIS A 11 11.86 -8.70 -10.02
C HIS A 11 11.95 -8.66 -8.49
N LEU A 12 12.49 -7.57 -7.92
CA LEU A 12 12.65 -7.40 -6.47
C LEU A 12 11.32 -7.17 -5.75
N PHE A 13 10.27 -6.76 -6.45
CA PHE A 13 8.96 -6.50 -5.82
C PHE A 13 8.31 -7.79 -5.33
N GLN A 14 8.42 -8.89 -6.07
CA GLN A 14 7.88 -10.17 -5.61
C GLN A 14 8.59 -10.64 -4.33
N GLU A 15 9.92 -10.59 -4.31
CA GLU A 15 10.70 -10.96 -3.13
C GLU A 15 10.37 -10.05 -1.92
N LEU A 16 10.23 -8.74 -2.16
CA LEU A 16 9.85 -7.77 -1.15
C LEU A 16 8.46 -8.07 -0.56
N ASP A 17 7.48 -8.38 -1.40
CA ASP A 17 6.12 -8.71 -0.98
C ASP A 17 6.08 -10.00 -0.14
N GLU A 18 6.85 -11.02 -0.53
CA GLU A 18 6.99 -12.27 0.23
C GLU A 18 7.60 -12.02 1.62
N LEU A 19 8.66 -11.19 1.69
CA LEU A 19 9.28 -10.79 2.95
C LEU A 19 8.32 -10.02 3.85
N LEU A 20 7.55 -9.08 3.29
CA LEU A 20 6.53 -8.33 4.02
C LEU A 20 5.45 -9.27 4.58
N ILE A 21 4.90 -10.16 3.75
CA ILE A 21 3.86 -11.11 4.16
C ILE A 21 4.39 -12.05 5.25
N SER A 22 5.61 -12.57 5.08
CA SER A 22 6.27 -13.41 6.09
C SER A 22 6.41 -12.67 7.42
N LYS A 23 6.84 -11.40 7.37
CA LYS A 23 6.97 -10.57 8.57
C LYS A 23 5.62 -10.30 9.24
N LEU A 24 4.58 -9.97 8.49
CA LEU A 24 3.25 -9.71 9.05
C LEU A 24 2.64 -10.97 9.69
N LYS A 25 2.85 -12.15 9.08
CA LYS A 25 2.41 -13.45 9.62
C LYS A 25 3.13 -13.84 10.91
N SER A 26 4.33 -13.32 11.16
CA SER A 26 5.09 -13.62 12.37
C SER A 26 4.60 -12.84 13.60
N LEU A 27 3.68 -11.89 13.44
CA LEU A 27 3.23 -11.01 14.52
C LEU A 27 2.07 -11.63 15.28
N SER A 28 2.11 -11.56 16.61
CA SER A 28 0.97 -11.92 17.45
C SER A 28 -0.17 -10.91 17.32
N PRO A 29 -1.43 -11.28 17.64
CA PRO A 29 -2.56 -10.36 17.59
C PRO A 29 -2.34 -9.05 18.37
N GLU A 30 -1.67 -9.10 19.52
CA GLU A 30 -1.39 -7.93 20.34
C GLU A 30 -0.38 -6.98 19.67
N GLN A 31 0.58 -7.55 18.94
CA GLN A 31 1.60 -6.77 18.23
C GLN A 31 1.03 -5.93 17.08
N TRP A 32 -0.16 -6.27 16.57
CA TRP A 32 -0.85 -5.47 15.56
C TRP A 32 -1.24 -4.07 16.07
N GLU A 33 -1.41 -3.92 17.38
CA GLU A 33 -1.77 -2.65 18.04
C GLU A 33 -0.55 -1.83 18.47
N PHE A 34 0.67 -2.36 18.30
CA PHE A 34 1.90 -1.64 18.65
C PHE A 34 2.14 -0.47 17.70
N LYS A 35 2.60 0.65 18.26
CA LYS A 35 3.02 1.83 17.49
C LYS A 35 4.27 1.53 16.67
N THR A 36 4.33 2.10 15.48
CA THR A 36 5.47 2.01 14.57
C THR A 36 6.29 3.30 14.61
N LEU A 37 7.46 3.31 13.96
CA LEU A 37 8.25 4.53 13.78
C LEU A 37 7.59 5.53 12.81
N ALA A 38 6.56 5.10 12.06
CA ALA A 38 5.79 5.96 11.17
C ALA A 38 4.76 6.78 11.97
N GLY A 39 5.27 7.77 12.71
CA GLY A 39 4.44 8.66 13.52
C GLY A 39 3.65 7.90 14.60
N GLN A 40 2.33 8.14 14.66
CA GLN A 40 1.43 7.54 15.65
C GLN A 40 0.69 6.30 15.12
N TRP A 41 1.12 5.70 14.01
CA TRP A 41 0.41 4.58 13.40
C TRP A 41 0.76 3.25 14.07
N THR A 42 -0.25 2.41 14.27
CA THR A 42 -0.05 1.01 14.67
C THR A 42 0.39 0.16 13.48
N VAL A 43 0.93 -1.04 13.74
CA VAL A 43 1.23 -2.01 12.68
C VAL A 43 0.01 -2.27 11.79
N LYS A 44 -1.17 -2.41 12.40
CA LYS A 44 -2.44 -2.58 11.68
C LYS A 44 -2.74 -1.43 10.71
N GLN A 45 -2.53 -0.20 11.13
CA GLN A 45 -2.77 0.98 10.31
C GLN A 45 -1.81 1.04 9.12
N VAL A 46 -0.53 0.71 9.33
CA VAL A 46 0.46 0.62 8.24
C VAL A 46 0.07 -0.49 7.25
N ALA A 47 -0.26 -1.69 7.73
CA ALA A 47 -0.64 -2.81 6.87
C ALA A 47 -1.93 -2.51 6.07
N ALA A 48 -2.92 -1.88 6.70
CA ALA A 48 -4.15 -1.47 6.02
C ALA A 48 -3.90 -0.43 4.93
N HIS A 49 -3.01 0.55 5.18
CA HIS A 49 -2.62 1.54 4.19
C HIS A 49 -1.93 0.92 2.97
N LEU A 50 -1.01 -0.02 3.19
CA LEU A 50 -0.34 -0.74 2.10
C LEU A 50 -1.33 -1.58 1.28
N LEU A 51 -2.24 -2.28 1.95
CA LEU A 51 -3.29 -3.09 1.30
C LEU A 51 -4.24 -2.23 0.46
N ASP A 52 -4.64 -1.07 0.96
CA ASP A 52 -5.54 -0.14 0.28
C ASP A 52 -4.98 0.31 -1.09
N GLY A 53 -3.67 0.53 -1.19
CA GLY A 53 -3.01 0.83 -2.47
C GLY A 53 -3.21 -0.28 -3.50
N ASN A 54 -2.92 -1.52 -3.12
CA ASN A 54 -3.06 -2.68 -4.00
C ASN A 54 -4.53 -2.93 -4.40
N LEU A 55 -5.46 -2.82 -3.46
CA LEU A 55 -6.90 -2.98 -3.72
C LEU A 55 -7.40 -1.93 -4.70
N ARG A 56 -7.00 -0.67 -4.54
CA ARG A 56 -7.37 0.41 -5.45
C ARG A 56 -6.79 0.19 -6.84
N SER A 57 -5.55 -0.25 -6.96
CA SER A 57 -4.96 -0.60 -8.26
C SER A 57 -5.73 -1.72 -8.95
N ILE A 58 -6.11 -2.77 -8.23
CA ILE A 58 -6.92 -3.87 -8.79
C ILE A 58 -8.29 -3.34 -9.22
N SER A 59 -8.99 -2.62 -8.33
CA SER A 59 -10.31 -2.05 -8.59
C SER A 59 -10.32 -1.19 -9.85
N MET A 60 -9.42 -0.21 -9.94
CA MET A 60 -9.43 0.78 -11.02
C MET A 60 -8.80 0.26 -12.31
N ILE A 61 -7.64 -0.41 -12.22
CA ILE A 61 -6.83 -0.75 -13.39
C ILE A 61 -7.24 -2.09 -13.98
N ARG A 62 -7.54 -3.08 -13.14
CA ARG A 62 -7.96 -4.41 -13.61
C ARG A 62 -9.46 -4.47 -13.86
N ASP A 63 -10.25 -3.96 -12.92
CA ASP A 63 -11.70 -4.19 -12.90
C ASP A 63 -12.53 -2.98 -13.36
N GLY A 64 -11.91 -1.81 -13.56
CA GLY A 64 -12.58 -0.61 -14.06
C GLY A 64 -13.56 0.04 -13.07
N TYR A 65 -13.51 -0.32 -11.79
CA TYR A 65 -14.29 0.29 -10.72
C TYR A 65 -13.54 1.49 -10.12
N PHE A 66 -14.04 2.69 -10.39
CA PHE A 66 -13.52 3.95 -9.90
C PHE A 66 -14.34 4.45 -8.70
N GLY A 67 -13.70 5.23 -7.82
CA GLY A 67 -14.43 5.93 -6.76
C GLY A 67 -15.42 6.95 -7.33
N GLU A 68 -16.47 7.26 -6.57
CA GLU A 68 -17.41 8.32 -6.95
C GLU A 68 -16.67 9.66 -7.09
N ASN A 69 -16.98 10.39 -8.16
CA ASN A 69 -16.56 11.79 -8.25
C ASN A 69 -17.34 12.57 -7.20
N SER A 70 -16.67 13.35 -6.36
CA SER A 70 -17.36 14.31 -5.50
C SER A 70 -18.11 15.29 -6.41
N GLU A 71 -19.45 15.26 -6.39
CA GLU A 71 -20.24 16.29 -7.03
C GLU A 71 -19.77 17.65 -6.50
N SER A 72 -19.67 18.63 -7.40
CA SER A 72 -19.29 20.00 -7.05
C SER A 72 -20.21 20.51 -5.95
N ILE A 73 -19.70 20.62 -4.73
CA ILE A 73 -20.43 21.24 -3.61
C ILE A 73 -20.55 22.72 -3.95
N SER A 74 -21.65 23.11 -4.59
CA SER A 74 -22.03 24.50 -4.78
C SER A 74 -22.67 25.00 -3.49
N THR A 75 -21.85 25.45 -2.54
CA THR A 75 -22.34 26.18 -1.37
C THR A 75 -22.75 27.59 -1.82
N TYR A 76 -24.03 27.94 -1.64
CA TYR A 76 -24.60 29.27 -1.85
C TYR A 76 -24.21 30.24 -0.74
#